data_AF-A0A931Z5H8-F1
#
_entry.id   AF-A0A931Z5H8-F1
#
_cell.length_a   1.000
_cell.length_b   1.000
_cell.length_c   1.000
_cell.angle_alpha   90.00
_cell.angle_beta   90.00
_cell.angle_gamma   90.00
#
_symmetry.space_group_name_H-M   'P 1'
#
loop_
_entity.id
_entity.type
_entity.pdbx_description
1 polymer ?
#
loop_
_entity_poly.entity_id
_entity_poly.type
_entity_poly.pdbx_seq_one_letter_code
_entity_poly.pdbx_strand_id
1 'polypeptide(L)'
;DVERARTAFRFMWGVGVNQPWPVANLYPVVQAGDPDWRAYYTVNLLNLPHHYHNGGIWPFIGGMWVRFIHRLGFHEVACRELLRLAELNKLGRDQEWEFNEWVHGRTGQPMGKAFQAWSAASFLRACHELEADPASLRDG
;
A
#
# COMPACT_ATOMS: atom_id res chain seq x y z
N ASP A 1 16.07 15.73 -1.70
CA ASP A 1 15.45 17.02 -2.05
C ASP A 1 13.97 16.96 -1.64
N VAL A 2 13.60 17.72 -0.61
CA VAL A 2 12.23 17.71 -0.02
C VAL A 2 11.20 18.29 -0.98
N GLU A 3 11.57 19.27 -1.80
CA GLU A 3 10.64 19.92 -2.74
C GLU A 3 10.22 18.97 -3.87
N ARG A 4 11.18 18.20 -4.39
CA ARG A 4 10.88 17.12 -5.35
C ARG A 4 9.99 16.05 -4.73
N ALA A 5 10.25 15.67 -3.48
CA ALA A 5 9.45 14.68 -2.76
C ALA A 5 8.00 15.17 -2.55
N ARG A 6 7.80 16.45 -2.22
CA ARG A 6 6.47 17.08 -2.11
C ARG A 6 5.75 17.15 -3.45
N THR A 7 6.48 17.46 -4.53
CA THR A 7 5.90 17.46 -5.89
C THR A 7 5.43 16.06 -6.29
N ALA A 8 6.25 15.03 -6.05
CA ALA A 8 5.88 13.64 -6.30
C ALA A 8 4.67 13.22 -5.46
N PHE A 9 4.63 13.57 -4.17
CA PHE A 9 3.47 13.31 -3.31
C PHE A 9 2.20 13.97 -3.83
N ARG A 10 2.23 15.25 -4.20
CA ARG A 10 1.07 15.97 -4.74
C ARG A 10 0.53 15.31 -6.02
N PHE A 11 1.43 14.89 -6.91
CA PHE A 11 1.04 14.16 -8.11
C PHE A 11 0.36 12.83 -7.75
N MET A 12 1.03 11.98 -6.97
CA MET A 12 0.51 10.67 -6.56
C MET A 12 -0.83 10.79 -5.83
N TRP A 13 -0.94 11.74 -4.91
CA TRP A 13 -2.18 12.03 -4.20
C TRP A 13 -3.28 12.51 -5.13
N GLY A 14 -2.97 13.43 -6.05
CA GLY A 14 -3.92 14.01 -7.00
C GLY A 14 -4.50 13.01 -7.99
N VAL A 15 -3.71 12.01 -8.41
CA VAL A 15 -4.20 10.93 -9.30
C VAL A 15 -4.87 9.77 -8.54
N GLY A 16 -4.89 9.83 -7.21
CA GLY A 16 -5.59 8.85 -6.37
C GLY A 16 -4.90 7.50 -6.28
N VAL A 17 -3.56 7.42 -6.32
CA VAL A 17 -2.85 6.14 -6.16
C VAL A 17 -3.14 5.43 -4.83
N ASN A 18 -3.69 6.16 -3.85
CA ASN A 18 -4.02 5.65 -2.52
C ASN A 18 -5.44 5.07 -2.41
N GLN A 19 -6.17 4.91 -3.52
CA GLN A 19 -7.51 4.33 -3.53
C GLN A 19 -7.51 2.93 -4.17
N PRO A 20 -8.23 1.93 -3.60
CA PRO A 20 -9.04 2.00 -2.37
C PRO A 20 -8.22 1.86 -1.08
N TRP A 21 -6.96 1.45 -1.17
CA TRP A 21 -6.07 1.15 -0.05
C TRP A 21 -4.71 1.81 -0.28
N PRO A 22 -3.87 2.01 0.76
CA PRO A 22 -3.02 3.21 0.89
C PRO A 22 -2.13 3.57 -0.29
N VAL A 23 -1.67 2.60 -1.08
CA VAL A 23 -0.93 2.89 -2.31
C VAL A 23 -0.89 1.70 -3.27
N ALA A 24 -1.19 1.93 -4.54
CA ALA A 24 -0.89 0.98 -5.62
C ALA A 24 0.61 1.01 -5.97
N ASN A 25 1.19 -0.14 -6.26
CA ASN A 25 2.63 -0.24 -6.54
C ASN A 25 3.06 0.32 -7.89
N LEU A 26 2.10 0.52 -8.80
CA LEU A 26 2.33 1.03 -10.15
C LEU A 26 1.11 1.85 -10.60
N TYR A 27 1.39 3.03 -11.14
CA TYR A 27 0.39 3.90 -11.76
C TYR A 27 1.02 4.62 -12.97
N PRO A 28 0.31 4.69 -14.12
CA PRO A 28 -0.86 3.89 -14.45
C PRO A 28 -0.49 2.40 -14.59
N VAL A 29 -1.49 1.53 -14.56
CA VAL A 29 -1.29 0.12 -14.90
C VAL A 29 -0.97 -0.01 -16.40
N VAL A 30 -0.16 -0.99 -16.75
CA VAL A 30 0.14 -1.33 -18.15
C VAL A 30 -1.03 -2.12 -18.71
N GLN A 31 -1.68 -1.56 -19.73
CA GLN A 31 -2.80 -2.14 -20.45
C GLN A 31 -2.32 -3.00 -21.61
N ALA A 32 -3.17 -3.93 -22.04
CA ALA A 32 -2.92 -4.66 -23.28
C ALA A 32 -2.94 -3.70 -24.46
N GLY A 33 -1.86 -3.69 -25.25
CA GLY A 33 -1.68 -2.76 -26.37
C GLY A 33 -0.76 -1.58 -26.07
N ASP A 34 -0.38 -1.36 -24.81
CA ASP A 34 0.63 -0.35 -24.47
C ASP A 34 2.02 -0.75 -25.03
N PRO A 35 2.89 0.21 -25.41
CA PRO A 35 4.25 -0.07 -25.86
C PRO A 35 5.10 -0.86 -24.84
N ASP A 36 4.80 -0.66 -23.56
CA ASP A 36 5.46 -1.32 -22.44
C ASP A 36 4.84 -2.67 -22.07
N TRP A 37 3.75 -3.07 -22.73
CA TRP A 37 3.17 -4.40 -22.54
C TRP A 37 4.17 -5.48 -22.96
N ARG A 38 4.27 -6.52 -22.14
CA ARG A 38 5.13 -7.68 -22.40
C ARG A 38 4.30 -8.96 -22.29
N ALA A 39 4.61 -9.94 -23.15
CA ALA A 39 3.89 -11.20 -23.17
C ALA A 39 3.87 -11.93 -21.82
N TYR A 40 4.90 -11.74 -20.98
CA TYR A 40 4.94 -12.37 -19.65
C TYR A 40 3.91 -11.82 -18.66
N TYR A 41 3.24 -10.70 -18.96
CA TYR A 41 2.20 -10.16 -18.07
C TYR A 41 1.01 -11.11 -17.92
N THR A 42 0.74 -11.93 -18.94
CA THR A 42 -0.33 -12.93 -18.94
C THR A 42 0.11 -14.30 -18.43
N VAL A 43 1.40 -14.52 -18.17
CA VAL A 43 1.88 -15.78 -17.60
C VAL A 43 1.28 -15.94 -16.21
N ASN A 44 0.56 -17.06 -16.01
CA ASN A 44 -0.21 -17.36 -14.80
C ASN A 44 -1.25 -16.27 -14.43
N LEU A 45 -1.59 -15.37 -15.37
CA LEU A 45 -2.49 -14.23 -15.18
C LEU A 45 -2.12 -13.32 -13.99
N LEU A 46 -0.85 -13.34 -13.58
CA LEU A 46 -0.44 -12.71 -12.32
C LEU A 46 -0.24 -11.20 -12.44
N ASN A 47 0.12 -10.68 -13.62
CA ASN A 47 0.40 -9.25 -13.84
C ASN A 47 -0.58 -8.60 -14.81
N LEU A 48 -1.82 -9.06 -14.84
CA LEU A 48 -2.91 -8.33 -15.49
C LEU A 48 -3.08 -6.93 -14.84
N PRO A 49 -3.74 -5.97 -15.52
CA PRO A 49 -4.02 -4.67 -14.92
C PRO A 49 -4.61 -4.79 -13.51
N HIS A 50 -4.06 -4.03 -12.57
CA HIS A 50 -4.39 -4.02 -11.14
C HIS A 50 -4.01 -5.28 -10.35
N HIS A 51 -3.22 -6.18 -10.93
CA HIS A 51 -2.74 -7.40 -10.28
C HIS A 51 -1.25 -7.30 -9.93
N TYR A 52 -0.86 -7.92 -8.82
CA TYR A 52 0.52 -8.18 -8.43
C TYR A 52 1.47 -7.00 -8.68
N HIS A 53 2.39 -7.07 -9.66
CA HIS A 53 3.33 -5.99 -9.98
C HIS A 53 2.74 -4.89 -10.87
N ASN A 54 1.62 -5.14 -11.53
CA ASN A 54 0.96 -4.23 -12.45
C ASN A 54 -0.20 -3.48 -11.75
N GLY A 55 0.11 -2.75 -10.69
CA GLY A 55 -0.85 -1.94 -9.93
C GLY A 55 -1.61 -2.70 -8.85
N GLY A 56 -1.07 -3.83 -8.38
CA GLY A 56 -1.52 -4.43 -7.13
C GLY A 56 -1.18 -3.52 -5.94
N ILE A 57 -1.95 -3.63 -4.87
CA ILE A 57 -1.70 -2.89 -3.62
C ILE A 57 -1.01 -3.83 -2.63
N TRP A 58 0.13 -3.42 -2.10
CA TRP A 58 0.96 -4.24 -1.23
C TRP A 58 1.04 -3.59 0.15
N PRO A 59 0.64 -4.26 1.25
CA PRO A 59 0.72 -3.67 2.58
C PRO A 59 2.15 -3.31 2.98
N PHE A 60 3.14 -4.09 2.51
CA PHE A 60 4.56 -3.76 2.60
C PHE A 60 4.88 -2.34 2.07
N ILE A 61 4.39 -2.00 0.88
CA ILE A 61 4.58 -0.67 0.26
C ILE A 61 3.73 0.38 0.98
N GLY A 62 2.53 0.00 1.44
CA GLY A 62 1.67 0.85 2.27
C GLY A 62 2.38 1.38 3.53
N GLY A 63 3.17 0.55 4.21
CA GLY A 63 3.96 1.02 5.37
C GLY A 63 5.05 2.02 4.99
N MET A 64 5.65 1.89 3.80
CA MET A 64 6.59 2.90 3.27
C MET A 64 5.89 4.20 2.92
N TRP A 65 4.70 4.12 2.33
CA TRP A 65 3.86 5.26 1.96
C TRP A 65 3.48 6.11 3.17
N VAL A 66 3.01 5.48 4.25
CA VAL A 66 2.71 6.17 5.52
C VAL A 66 3.93 6.93 6.04
N ARG A 67 5.09 6.26 6.09
CA ARG A 67 6.34 6.86 6.58
C ARG A 67 6.85 7.98 5.66
N PHE A 68 6.66 7.83 4.35
CA PHE A 68 6.98 8.87 3.37
C PHE A 68 6.17 10.13 3.63
N ILE A 69 4.85 10.00 3.78
CA ILE A 69 3.95 11.13 4.09
C ILE A 69 4.34 11.80 5.41
N HIS A 70 4.59 11.00 6.45
CA HIS A 70 5.01 11.49 7.77
C HIS A 70 6.28 12.34 7.66
N ARG A 71 7.31 11.85 6.97
CA ARG A 71 8.57 12.58 6.77
C ARG A 71 8.46 13.86 5.93
N LEU A 72 7.38 14.04 5.17
CA LEU A 72 7.09 15.30 4.47
C LEU A 72 6.47 16.37 5.39
N GLY A 73 6.11 16.00 6.62
CA GLY A 73 5.45 16.85 7.62
C GLY A 73 3.93 16.76 7.62
N PHE A 74 3.33 15.85 6.85
CA PHE A 74 1.88 15.69 6.75
C PHE A 74 1.35 14.68 7.78
N HIS A 75 1.53 14.96 9.06
CA HIS A 75 1.28 14.00 10.15
C HIS A 75 -0.15 13.43 10.15
N GLU A 76 -1.18 14.29 10.11
CA GLU A 76 -2.58 13.83 10.10
C GLU A 76 -2.91 12.94 8.89
N VAL A 77 -2.35 13.25 7.73
CA VAL A 77 -2.53 12.44 6.51
C VAL A 77 -1.89 11.08 6.71
N ALA A 78 -0.67 11.04 7.28
CA ALA A 78 0.02 9.79 7.57
C ALA A 78 -0.76 8.92 8.56
N CYS A 79 -1.36 9.51 9.60
CA CYS A 79 -2.20 8.76 10.56
C CYS A 79 -3.44 8.16 9.89
N ARG A 80 -4.13 8.90 9.01
CA ARG A 80 -5.27 8.36 8.24
C ARG A 80 -4.86 7.21 7.32
N GLU A 81 -3.72 7.34 6.65
CA GLU A 81 -3.19 6.27 5.79
C GLU A 81 -2.70 5.07 6.62
N LEU A 82 -2.21 5.28 7.85
CA LEU A 82 -1.86 4.19 8.77
C LEU A 82 -3.10 3.39 9.19
N LEU A 83 -4.23 4.05 9.45
CA LEU A 83 -5.50 3.38 9.74
C LEU A 83 -5.96 2.54 8.54
N ARG A 84 -5.91 3.11 7.33
CA ARG A 84 -6.21 2.37 6.09
C ARG A 84 -5.27 1.19 5.88
N LEU A 85 -4.00 1.31 6.26
CA LEU A 85 -3.04 0.20 6.23
C LEU A 85 -3.37 -0.87 7.27
N ALA A 86 -3.82 -0.49 8.46
CA ALA A 86 -4.27 -1.44 9.48
C ALA A 86 -5.50 -2.23 9.00
N GLU A 87 -6.48 -1.53 8.41
CA GLU A 87 -7.65 -2.16 7.79
C GLU A 87 -7.26 -3.11 6.66
N LEU A 88 -6.35 -2.69 5.78
CA LEU A 88 -5.80 -3.53 4.72
C LEU A 88 -5.12 -4.80 5.27
N ASN A 89 -4.28 -4.67 6.31
CA ASN A 89 -3.62 -5.81 6.95
C ASN A 89 -4.58 -6.74 7.69
N LYS A 90 -5.71 -6.18 8.18
CA LYS A 90 -6.78 -6.93 8.84
C LYS A 90 -7.59 -7.76 7.85
N LEU A 91 -7.65 -7.38 6.57
CA LEU A 91 -8.28 -8.22 5.56
C LEU A 91 -7.64 -9.62 5.54
N GLY A 92 -8.41 -10.58 5.06
CA GLY A 92 -7.91 -11.92 4.79
C GLY A 92 -8.86 -12.69 3.90
N ARG A 93 -8.34 -13.77 3.34
CA ARG A 93 -9.10 -14.67 2.46
C ARG A 93 -9.94 -15.64 3.27
N ASP A 94 -9.37 -16.15 4.36
CA ASP A 94 -9.98 -17.16 5.21
C ASP A 94 -10.28 -16.60 6.61
N GLN A 95 -9.39 -15.74 7.15
CA GLN A 95 -9.54 -15.13 8.48
C GLN A 95 -9.04 -13.69 8.54
N GLU A 96 -9.50 -12.92 9.53
CA GLU A 96 -8.94 -11.58 9.77
C GLU A 96 -7.46 -11.65 10.20
N TRP A 97 -6.73 -10.56 9.94
CA TRP A 97 -5.31 -10.38 10.28
C TRP A 97 -4.37 -11.37 9.60
N GLU A 98 -4.63 -11.66 8.33
CA GLU A 98 -3.74 -12.50 7.53
C GLU A 98 -2.48 -11.78 7.08
N PHE A 99 -2.45 -10.44 7.05
CA PHE A 99 -1.32 -9.70 6.46
C PHE A 99 -0.98 -10.25 5.07
N ASN A 100 -1.97 -10.29 4.18
CA ASN A 100 -1.80 -10.83 2.84
C ASN A 100 -0.66 -10.13 2.07
N GLU A 101 -0.09 -10.87 1.13
CA GLU A 101 1.00 -10.42 0.28
C GLU A 101 0.62 -9.16 -0.52
N TRP A 102 -0.56 -9.18 -1.12
CA TRP A 102 -1.08 -8.07 -1.91
C TRP A 102 -2.60 -8.18 -2.01
N VAL A 103 -3.25 -7.08 -2.41
CA VAL A 103 -4.66 -7.04 -2.75
C VAL A 103 -4.84 -6.47 -4.15
N HIS A 104 -5.92 -6.86 -4.81
CA HIS A 104 -6.23 -6.37 -6.15
C HIS A 104 -6.43 -4.83 -6.14
N GLY A 105 -5.75 -4.12 -7.05
CA GLY A 105 -5.64 -2.65 -7.02
C GLY A 105 -6.94 -1.87 -7.20
N ARG A 106 -7.99 -2.50 -7.74
CA ARG A 106 -9.33 -1.88 -7.88
C ARG A 106 -10.35 -2.38 -6.86
N THR A 107 -10.52 -3.68 -6.73
CA THR A 107 -11.54 -4.30 -5.85
C THR A 107 -11.10 -4.39 -4.39
N GLY A 108 -9.80 -4.27 -4.09
CA GLY A 108 -9.25 -4.44 -2.75
C GLY A 108 -9.31 -5.88 -2.22
N GLN A 109 -9.63 -6.86 -3.08
CA GLN A 109 -9.75 -8.26 -2.66
C GLN A 109 -8.38 -8.84 -2.25
N PRO A 110 -8.27 -9.54 -1.11
CA PRO A 110 -7.04 -10.18 -0.67
C PRO A 110 -6.55 -11.25 -1.64
N MET A 111 -5.28 -11.18 -2.02
CA MET A 111 -4.64 -12.10 -2.96
C MET A 111 -3.26 -12.54 -2.44
N GLY A 112 -2.61 -13.44 -3.19
CA GLY A 112 -1.29 -13.96 -2.81
C GLY A 112 -1.31 -14.81 -1.53
N LYS A 113 -0.16 -14.86 -0.87
CA LYS A 113 0.04 -15.64 0.36
C LYS A 113 -0.36 -14.86 1.62
N ALA A 114 -0.88 -15.56 2.62
CA ALA A 114 -1.09 -15.04 3.96
C ALA A 114 0.24 -14.99 4.77
N PHE A 115 0.17 -14.37 5.94
CA PHE A 115 1.18 -14.24 6.99
C PHE A 115 2.52 -13.73 6.49
N GLN A 116 2.47 -12.68 5.68
CA GLN A 116 3.67 -12.16 5.06
C GLN A 116 4.45 -11.26 6.03
N ALA A 117 5.62 -11.75 6.46
CA ALA A 117 6.46 -11.08 7.44
C ALA A 117 6.83 -9.64 7.05
N TRP A 118 7.05 -9.36 5.76
CA TRP A 118 7.36 -8.01 5.28
C TRP A 118 6.20 -7.02 5.41
N SER A 119 4.94 -7.48 5.34
CA SER A 119 3.74 -6.66 5.47
C SER A 119 3.58 -6.26 6.93
N ALA A 120 3.70 -7.25 7.83
CA ALA A 120 3.70 -7.02 9.28
C ALA A 120 4.87 -6.12 9.72
N ALA A 121 6.09 -6.39 9.27
CA ALA A 121 7.27 -5.59 9.64
C ALA A 121 7.16 -4.13 9.16
N SER A 122 6.68 -3.90 7.94
CA SER A 122 6.50 -2.54 7.42
C SER A 122 5.42 -1.78 8.18
N PHE A 123 4.31 -2.45 8.53
CA PHE A 123 3.26 -1.87 9.36
C PHE A 123 3.76 -1.48 10.76
N LEU A 124 4.42 -2.40 11.47
CA LEU A 124 5.00 -2.12 12.79
C LEU A 124 5.99 -0.97 12.75
N ARG A 125 6.83 -0.92 11.70
CA ARG A 125 7.77 0.19 11.53
C ARG A 125 7.06 1.52 11.31
N ALA A 126 5.95 1.53 10.57
CA ALA A 126 5.13 2.73 10.40
C ALA A 126 4.49 3.16 11.72
N CYS A 127 3.92 2.23 12.50
CA CYS A 127 3.37 2.55 13.83
C CYS A 127 4.42 3.18 14.75
N HIS A 128 5.61 2.60 14.82
CA HIS A 128 6.69 3.13 15.66
C HIS A 128 7.14 4.53 15.24
N GLU A 129 7.26 4.78 13.93
CA GLU A 129 7.66 6.10 13.43
C GLU A 129 6.58 7.18 13.61
N LEU A 130 5.31 6.79 13.68
CA LEU A 130 4.20 7.70 13.97
C LEU A 130 3.86 7.78 15.47
N GLU A 131 4.66 7.14 16.34
CA GLU A 131 4.42 7.04 17.78
C GLU A 131 3.02 6.46 18.14
N ALA A 132 2.46 5.66 17.23
CA ALA A 132 1.21 4.93 17.41
C ALA A 132 1.44 3.64 18.22
N ASP A 133 2.11 3.78 19.36
CA ASP A 133 2.34 2.70 20.31
C ASP A 133 1.08 2.49 21.17
N PRO A 134 0.47 1.30 21.20
CA PRO A 134 -0.63 1.02 22.13
C PRO A 134 -0.29 1.31 23.61
N ALA A 135 0.99 1.27 23.99
CA ALA A 135 1.44 1.62 25.33
C ALA A 135 1.34 3.13 25.62
N SER A 136 1.44 4.00 24.61
CA SER A 136 1.27 5.46 24.77
C SER A 136 -0.20 5.89 24.86
N LEU A 137 -1.13 4.99 24.54
CA LEU A 137 -2.59 5.22 24.59
C LEU A 137 -3.23 4.90 25.95
N ARG A 138 -2.45 4.52 26.98
CA ARG A 138 -2.97 4.07 28.29
C ARG A 138 -3.31 5.18 29.29
N ASP A 139 -3.11 6.44 28.95
CA ASP A 139 -3.45 7.59 29.81
C ASP A 139 -4.63 8.38 29.23
N GLY A 140 -5.85 7.87 29.44
CA GLY A 140 -7.11 8.52 29.08
C GLY A 140 -8.21 8.21 30.08
#